data_AF-A0A2W4VH99-F1
#
_entry.id   AF-A0A2W4VH99-F1
#
_cell.length_a   1.000
_cell.length_b   1.000
_cell.length_c   1.000
_cell.angle_alpha   90.00
_cell.angle_beta   90.00
_cell.angle_gamma   90.00
#
_symmetry.space_group_name_H-M   'P 1'
#
loop_
_entity.id
_entity.type
_entity.pdbx_description
1 polymer ?
#
loop_
_entity_poly.entity_id
_entity_poly.type
_entity_poly.pdbx_seq_one_letter_code
_entity_poly.pdbx_strand_id
1 'polypeptide(L)'
;MDQPATHHTNSQLTLGQRAADQVAKFGGSWLFISLFGMFMMGWTVLNTELLGKTAFDPYPYVFLNLVLSMLAAIQAPIIMMSQNRFSDMDRLAAQNNYLVNLKAQSEIQAVHHKLESMQTEEIRALLLEQNALLARVLANKAD
;
A
#
# COMPACT_ATOMS: atom_id res chain seq x y z
N MET A 1 -16.06 13.05 17.69
CA MET A 1 -16.72 12.81 16.39
C MET A 1 -16.20 11.46 15.93
N ASP A 2 -16.88 10.40 16.35
CA ASP A 2 -16.43 9.02 16.14
C ASP A 2 -16.54 8.67 14.67
N GLN A 3 -15.44 8.18 14.11
CA GLN A 3 -15.37 7.68 12.76
C GLN A 3 -15.84 6.22 12.80
N PRO A 4 -16.95 5.84 12.15
CA PRO A 4 -17.34 4.44 12.11
C PRO A 4 -16.29 3.70 11.28
N ALA A 5 -15.66 2.70 11.90
CA ALA A 5 -14.80 1.75 11.21
C ALA A 5 -15.60 1.13 10.06
N THR A 6 -15.31 1.56 8.83
CA THR A 6 -15.85 0.94 7.63
C THR A 6 -15.18 -0.42 7.49
N HIS A 7 -15.84 -1.44 8.02
CA HIS A 7 -15.66 -2.81 7.56
C HIS A 7 -15.78 -2.78 6.03
N HIS A 8 -14.65 -2.82 5.32
CA HIS A 8 -14.65 -3.13 3.91
C HIS A 8 -15.09 -4.58 3.78
N THR A 9 -16.40 -4.77 3.73
CA THR A 9 -17.07 -6.03 3.51
C THR A 9 -16.45 -6.65 2.26
N ASN A 10 -15.85 -7.81 2.45
CA ASN A 10 -15.26 -8.68 1.43
C ASN A 10 -16.38 -9.26 0.55
N SER A 11 -17.14 -8.40 -0.10
CA SER A 11 -18.33 -8.73 -0.86
C SER A 11 -18.22 -8.06 -2.23
N GLN A 12 -17.48 -8.74 -3.12
CA GLN A 12 -17.66 -8.76 -4.60
C GLN A 12 -16.45 -9.34 -5.36
N LEU A 13 -15.57 -10.12 -4.72
CA LEU A 13 -14.60 -10.89 -5.51
C LEU A 13 -15.35 -12.01 -6.26
N THR A 14 -15.42 -11.88 -7.58
CA THR A 14 -15.92 -12.96 -8.45
C THR A 14 -15.11 -14.24 -8.22
N LEU A 15 -15.72 -15.40 -8.43
CA LEU A 15 -15.05 -16.70 -8.19
C LEU A 15 -13.70 -16.80 -8.92
N GLY A 16 -13.62 -16.25 -10.15
CA GLY A 16 -12.38 -16.18 -10.92
C GLY A 16 -11.30 -15.31 -10.26
N GLN A 17 -11.66 -14.17 -9.68
CA GLN A 17 -10.72 -13.31 -8.96
C GLN A 17 -10.22 -13.95 -7.65
N ARG A 18 -11.08 -14.70 -6.94
CA ARG A 18 -10.66 -15.46 -5.75
C ARG A 18 -9.71 -16.60 -6.09
N ALA A 19 -9.99 -17.32 -7.18
CA ALA A 19 -9.13 -18.39 -7.66
C ALA A 19 -7.78 -17.84 -8.14
N ALA A 20 -7.78 -16.77 -8.95
CA ALA A 20 -6.56 -16.10 -9.41
C ALA A 20 -5.66 -15.64 -8.26
N ASP A 21 -6.26 -15.08 -7.20
CA ASP A 21 -5.54 -14.68 -5.99
C ASP A 21 -4.90 -15.83 -5.24
N GLN A 22 -5.65 -16.92 -5.06
CA GLN A 22 -5.12 -18.10 -4.39
C GLN A 22 -4.00 -18.73 -5.20
N VAL A 23 -4.13 -18.79 -6.53
CA VAL A 23 -3.09 -19.26 -7.44
C VAL A 23 -1.86 -18.36 -7.41
N ALA A 24 -2.03 -17.03 -7.41
CA ALA A 24 -0.92 -16.08 -7.33
C ALA A 24 -0.18 -16.17 -5.98
N LYS A 25 -0.91 -16.28 -4.86
CA LYS A 25 -0.33 -16.47 -3.53
C LYS A 25 0.37 -17.82 -3.38
N PHE A 26 -0.20 -18.88 -3.95
CA PHE A 26 0.37 -20.21 -3.91
C PHE A 26 1.61 -20.31 -4.80
N GLY A 27 1.56 -19.79 -6.02
CA GLY A 27 2.67 -19.76 -6.97
C GLY A 27 3.87 -18.93 -6.50
N GLY A 28 3.65 -17.91 -5.67
CA GLY A 28 4.71 -17.12 -5.04
C GLY A 28 5.30 -17.70 -3.75
N SER A 29 4.83 -18.86 -3.28
CA SER A 29 5.29 -19.45 -2.02
C SER A 29 6.60 -20.22 -2.19
N TRP A 30 7.52 -20.06 -1.24
CA TRP A 30 8.76 -20.85 -1.17
C TRP A 30 8.51 -22.37 -1.15
N LEU A 31 7.43 -22.82 -0.49
CA LEU A 31 7.06 -24.23 -0.45
C LEU A 31 6.66 -24.77 -1.84
N PHE A 32 5.96 -23.96 -2.64
CA PHE A 32 5.58 -24.33 -4.00
C PHE A 32 6.81 -24.48 -4.89
N ILE A 33 7.75 -23.52 -4.81
CA ILE A 33 9.00 -23.56 -5.56
C ILE A 33 9.80 -24.83 -5.23
N SER A 34 9.92 -25.18 -3.94
CA SER A 34 10.63 -26.38 -3.52
C SER A 34 9.94 -27.68 -3.98
N LEU A 35 8.62 -27.78 -3.84
CA LEU A 35 7.85 -28.95 -4.31
C LEU A 35 7.92 -29.11 -5.83
N PHE A 36 7.83 -27.99 -6.56
CA PHE A 36 7.92 -27.97 -8.02
C PHE A 36 9.31 -28.42 -8.49
N GLY A 37 10.38 -27.93 -7.86
CA GLY A 37 11.75 -28.39 -8.14
C GLY A 37 11.93 -29.89 -7.85
N MET A 38 11.35 -30.38 -6.76
CA MET A 38 11.39 -31.82 -6.42
C MET A 38 10.62 -32.67 -7.42
N PHE A 39 9.46 -32.20 -7.88
CA PHE A 39 8.69 -32.86 -8.95
C PHE A 39 9.50 -32.92 -10.26
N MET A 40 10.15 -31.83 -10.64
CA MET A 40 11.02 -31.79 -11.82
C MET A 40 12.17 -32.80 -11.73
N MET A 41 12.88 -32.84 -10.59
CA MET A 41 13.94 -33.85 -10.36
C MET A 41 13.38 -35.27 -10.41
N GLY A 42 12.24 -35.53 -9.76
CA GLY A 42 11.57 -36.82 -9.77
C GLY A 42 11.17 -37.27 -11.18
N TRP A 43 10.64 -36.35 -11.99
CA TRP A 43 10.25 -36.61 -13.39
C TRP A 43 11.45 -36.96 -14.26
N THR A 44 12.55 -36.22 -14.12
CA THR A 44 13.82 -36.50 -14.80
C THR A 44 14.35 -37.88 -14.39
N VAL A 45 14.50 -38.15 -13.09
CA VAL A 45 15.00 -39.45 -12.60
C VAL A 45 14.13 -40.61 -13.09
N LEU A 46 12.80 -40.48 -13.03
CA LEU A 46 11.88 -41.52 -13.47
C LEU A 46 11.97 -41.81 -14.98
N ASN A 47 12.08 -40.79 -15.82
CA ASN A 47 12.16 -40.99 -17.28
C ASN A 47 13.55 -41.44 -17.73
N THR A 48 14.63 -40.95 -17.11
CA THR A 48 16.00 -41.26 -17.51
C THR A 48 16.49 -42.58 -16.93
N GLU A 49 16.35 -42.78 -15.62
CA GLU A 49 16.95 -43.92 -14.91
C GLU A 49 16.03 -45.15 -14.89
N LEU A 50 14.71 -44.96 -14.72
CA LEU A 50 13.78 -46.09 -14.58
C LEU A 50 13.26 -46.63 -15.93
N LEU A 51 12.93 -45.76 -16.88
CA LEU A 51 12.28 -46.18 -18.12
C LEU A 51 13.24 -46.30 -19.32
N GLY A 52 14.36 -45.58 -19.37
CA GLY A 52 15.47 -45.74 -20.31
C GLY A 52 15.08 -45.98 -21.78
N LYS A 53 14.79 -47.25 -22.15
CA LYS A 53 14.41 -47.68 -23.51
C LYS A 53 12.91 -47.56 -23.84
N THR A 54 12.05 -47.46 -22.83
CA THR A 54 10.59 -47.20 -22.95
C THR A 54 10.20 -45.87 -22.31
N ALA A 55 11.14 -44.91 -22.27
CA ALA A 55 10.90 -43.59 -21.71
C ALA A 55 9.73 -42.90 -22.43
N PHE A 56 8.74 -42.50 -21.64
CA PHE A 56 7.58 -41.75 -22.12
C PHE A 56 8.00 -40.34 -22.58
N ASP A 57 8.97 -39.74 -21.90
CA ASP A 57 9.56 -38.44 -22.26
C ASP A 57 11.11 -38.54 -22.22
N PRO A 58 11.76 -39.02 -23.30
CA PRO A 58 13.21 -39.12 -23.37
C PRO A 58 13.86 -37.73 -23.35
N TYR A 59 15.11 -37.65 -22.89
CA TYR A 59 15.92 -36.43 -23.03
C TYR A 59 15.93 -35.99 -24.51
N PRO A 60 15.48 -34.76 -24.86
CA PRO A 60 15.48 -33.52 -24.07
C PRO A 60 14.15 -33.10 -23.36
N TYR A 61 13.29 -34.03 -22.97
CA TYR A 61 12.02 -33.81 -22.21
C TYR A 61 11.03 -32.85 -22.88
N VAL A 62 10.58 -33.20 -24.10
CA VAL A 62 9.68 -32.35 -24.89
C VAL A 62 8.31 -32.18 -24.21
N PHE A 63 7.79 -33.23 -23.58
CA PHE A 63 6.49 -33.16 -22.92
C PHE A 63 6.53 -32.27 -21.68
N LEU A 64 7.56 -32.43 -20.84
CA LEU A 64 7.77 -31.58 -19.69
C LEU A 64 7.87 -30.10 -20.10
N ASN A 65 8.67 -29.81 -21.13
CA ASN A 65 8.83 -28.45 -21.64
C ASN A 65 7.51 -27.84 -22.16
N LEU A 66 6.67 -28.65 -22.82
CA LEU A 66 5.35 -28.23 -23.28
C LEU A 66 4.45 -27.81 -22.11
N VAL A 67 4.38 -28.65 -21.07
CA VAL A 67 3.57 -28.39 -19.86
C VAL A 67 4.05 -27.12 -19.14
N LEU A 68 5.37 -26.95 -18.99
CA LEU A 68 5.96 -25.75 -18.39
C LEU A 68 5.60 -24.48 -19.16
N SER A 69 5.67 -24.55 -20.49
CA SER A 69 5.35 -23.41 -21.36
C SER A 69 3.87 -23.01 -21.24
N MET A 70 2.96 -23.99 -21.19
CA MET A 70 1.54 -23.74 -20.95
C MET A 70 1.26 -23.16 -19.57
N LEU A 71 1.93 -23.68 -18.53
CA LEU A 71 1.81 -23.18 -17.16
C LEU A 71 2.25 -21.70 -17.09
N ALA A 72 3.40 -21.37 -17.67
CA ALA A 72 3.93 -20.02 -17.72
C ALA A 72 3.01 -19.06 -18.50
N ALA A 73 2.43 -19.52 -19.61
CA ALA A 73 1.51 -18.72 -20.42
C ALA A 73 0.25 -18.29 -19.63
N ILE A 74 -0.27 -19.15 -18.74
CA ILE A 74 -1.42 -18.85 -17.89
C ILE A 74 -1.02 -17.99 -16.67
N GLN A 75 0.23 -18.09 -16.21
CA GLN A 75 0.72 -17.29 -15.08
C GLN A 75 0.74 -15.80 -15.37
N ALA A 76 1.19 -15.37 -16.56
CA ALA A 76 1.32 -13.94 -16.86
C ALA A 76 0.00 -13.14 -16.76
N PRO A 77 -1.14 -13.61 -17.33
CA PRO A 77 -2.45 -12.97 -17.14
C PRO A 77 -2.95 -12.98 -15.69
N ILE A 78 -2.73 -14.07 -14.93
CA ILE A 78 -3.13 -14.15 -13.52
C ILE A 78 -2.35 -13.12 -12.69
N ILE A 79 -1.03 -13.03 -12.92
CA ILE A 79 -0.18 -12.03 -12.29
C ILE A 79 -0.68 -10.63 -12.66
N MET A 80 -0.93 -10.35 -13.95
CA MET A 80 -1.43 -9.06 -14.42
C MET A 80 -2.79 -8.70 -13.83
N MET A 81 -3.71 -9.66 -13.70
CA MET A 81 -5.01 -9.45 -13.04
C MET A 81 -4.86 -9.11 -11.56
N SER A 82 -3.96 -9.81 -10.85
CA SER A 82 -3.67 -9.50 -9.45
C SER A 82 -3.05 -8.10 -9.31
N GLN A 83 -2.11 -7.74 -10.20
CA GLN A 83 -1.46 -6.42 -10.25
C GLN A 83 -2.46 -5.31 -10.52
N ASN A 84 -3.34 -5.45 -11.52
CA ASN A 84 -4.34 -4.44 -11.87
C ASN A 84 -5.27 -4.13 -10.68
N ARG A 85 -5.63 -5.16 -9.90
CA ARG A 85 -6.43 -4.97 -8.70
C ARG A 85 -5.66 -4.29 -7.56
N PHE A 86 -4.38 -4.62 -7.37
CA PHE A 86 -3.53 -3.91 -6.41
C PHE A 86 -3.34 -2.44 -6.77
N SER A 87 -3.13 -2.11 -8.06
CA SER A 87 -2.99 -0.73 -8.51
C SER A 87 -4.26 0.10 -8.33
N ASP A 88 -5.45 -0.49 -8.51
CA ASP A 88 -6.71 0.21 -8.23
C ASP A 88 -6.87 0.51 -6.74
N MET A 89 -6.52 -0.45 -5.88
CA MET A 89 -6.54 -0.27 -4.44
C MET A 89 -5.55 0.82 -3.99
N ASP A 90 -4.34 0.78 -4.54
CA ASP A 90 -3.27 1.75 -4.26
C ASP A 90 -3.67 3.17 -4.69
N ARG A 91 -4.30 3.31 -5.86
CA ARG A 91 -4.85 4.59 -6.35
C ARG A 91 -5.90 5.16 -5.39
N LEU A 92 -6.82 4.33 -4.90
CA LEU A 92 -7.85 4.78 -3.95
C LEU A 92 -7.24 5.17 -2.60
N ALA A 93 -6.27 4.40 -2.10
CA ALA A 93 -5.55 4.72 -0.88
C ALA A 93 -4.79 6.05 -1.01
N ALA A 94 -4.11 6.27 -2.15
CA ALA A 94 -3.41 7.52 -2.44
C ALA A 94 -4.35 8.73 -2.47
N GLN A 95 -5.53 8.60 -3.08
CA GLN A 95 -6.55 9.66 -3.08
C GLN A 95 -7.04 10.00 -1.67
N ASN A 96 -7.31 8.98 -0.84
CA ASN A 96 -7.74 9.21 0.54
C ASN A 96 -6.63 9.89 1.37
N ASN A 97 -5.39 9.40 1.25
CA ASN A 97 -4.23 10.01 1.91
C ASN A 97 -4.05 11.48 1.52
N TYR A 98 -4.27 11.82 0.24
CA TYR A 98 -4.23 13.19 -0.23
C TYR A 98 -5.30 14.08 0.43
N LEU A 99 -6.55 13.60 0.53
CA LEU A 99 -7.63 14.35 1.17
C LEU A 99 -7.38 14.54 2.67
N VAL A 100 -6.88 13.51 3.36
CA VAL A 100 -6.48 13.60 4.77
C VAL A 100 -5.38 14.64 4.94
N ASN A 101 -4.38 14.65 4.05
CA ASN A 101 -3.29 15.61 4.09
C ASN A 101 -3.76 17.06 3.87
N LEU A 102 -4.67 17.28 2.91
CA LEU A 102 -5.27 18.61 2.70
C LEU A 102 -6.06 19.07 3.93
N LYS A 103 -6.82 18.18 4.56
CA LYS A 103 -7.56 18.49 5.78
C LYS A 103 -6.61 18.85 6.92
N ALA A 104 -5.55 18.06 7.13
CA ALA A 104 -4.53 18.35 8.13
C ALA A 104 -3.86 19.72 7.87
N GLN A 105 -3.57 20.05 6.61
CA GLN A 105 -3.03 21.37 6.25
C GLN A 105 -3.98 22.51 6.61
N SER A 106 -5.29 22.36 6.34
CA SER A 106 -6.29 23.36 6.71
C SER A 106 -6.44 23.51 8.23
N GLU A 107 -6.40 22.41 8.99
CA GLU A 107 -6.43 22.44 10.45
C GLU A 107 -5.20 23.13 11.03
N ILE A 108 -4.01 22.86 10.49
CA ILE A 108 -2.77 23.56 10.87
C ILE A 108 -2.89 25.06 10.59
N GLN A 109 -3.41 25.44 9.43
CA GLN A 109 -3.60 26.85 9.09
C GLN A 109 -4.61 27.54 10.03
N ALA A 110 -5.69 26.86 10.39
CA ALA A 110 -6.67 27.38 11.35
C ALA A 110 -6.05 27.60 12.74
N VAL A 111 -5.25 26.65 13.22
CA VAL A 111 -4.51 26.79 14.48
C VAL A 111 -3.48 27.92 14.39
N HIS A 112 -2.77 28.04 13.27
CA HIS A 112 -1.79 29.10 13.04
C HIS A 112 -2.44 30.49 13.10
N HIS A 113 -3.54 30.69 12.39
CA HIS A 113 -4.28 31.96 12.44
C HIS A 113 -4.82 32.28 13.84
N LYS A 114 -5.26 31.26 14.60
CA LYS A 114 -5.70 31.48 15.97
C LYS A 114 -4.54 31.89 16.89
N LEU A 115 -3.36 31.32 16.68
CA LEU A 115 -2.15 31.70 17.41
C LEU A 115 -1.73 33.14 17.07
N GLU A 116 -1.72 33.51 15.79
CA GLU A 116 -1.45 34.88 15.34
C GLU A 116 -2.43 35.89 15.94
N SER A 117 -3.72 35.55 16.02
CA SER A 117 -4.73 36.46 16.60
C SER A 117 -4.48 36.68 18.09
N MET A 118 -4.16 35.62 18.84
CA MET A 118 -3.85 35.73 20.28
C MET A 118 -2.58 36.54 20.52
N GLN A 119 -1.51 36.29 19.74
CA GLN A 119 -0.27 37.06 19.84
C GLN A 119 -0.51 38.55 19.53
N THR A 120 -1.33 38.85 18.53
CA THR A 120 -1.67 40.24 18.18
C THR A 120 -2.43 40.93 19.29
N GLU A 121 -3.38 40.25 19.94
CA GLU A 121 -4.13 40.77 21.09
C GLU A 121 -3.21 41.05 22.28
N GLU A 122 -2.30 40.12 22.60
CA GLU A 122 -1.34 40.26 23.70
C GLU A 122 -0.35 41.41 23.47
N ILE A 123 0.21 41.51 22.26
CA ILE A 123 1.10 42.63 21.88
C ILE A 123 0.38 43.97 22.01
N ARG A 124 -0.88 44.06 21.56
CA ARG A 124 -1.68 45.29 21.69
C ARG A 124 -1.91 45.65 23.15
N ALA A 125 -2.22 44.68 24.01
CA ALA A 125 -2.41 44.92 25.44
C ALA A 125 -1.13 45.47 26.09
N LEU A 126 0.03 44.88 25.80
CA LEU A 126 1.32 45.34 26.32
C LEU A 126 1.67 46.76 25.84
N LEU A 127 1.39 47.09 24.57
CA LEU A 127 1.62 48.44 24.04
C LEU A 127 0.74 49.50 24.71
N LEU A 128 -0.53 49.18 24.97
CA LEU A 128 -1.44 50.08 25.68
C LEU A 128 -0.99 50.32 27.12
N GLU A 129 -0.55 49.26 27.81
CA GLU A 129 0.00 49.37 29.16
C GLU A 129 1.27 50.24 29.19
N GLN A 130 2.21 50.02 28.27
CA GLN A 130 3.41 50.84 28.13
C GLN A 130 3.10 52.31 27.90
N ASN A 131 2.18 52.63 26.99
CA ASN A 131 1.76 54.01 26.73
C ASN A 131 1.15 54.68 27.97
N ALA A 132 0.33 53.95 28.72
CA ALA A 132 -0.27 54.45 29.96
C ALA A 132 0.79 54.71 31.04
N LEU A 133 1.78 53.83 31.19
CA LEU A 133 2.91 54.03 32.11
C LEU A 133 3.76 55.24 31.72
N LEU A 134 4.08 55.40 30.44
CA LEU A 134 4.81 56.57 29.94
C LEU A 134 4.06 57.88 30.24
N ALA A 135 2.76 57.93 29.99
CA ALA A 135 1.94 59.10 30.29
C ALA A 135 1.96 59.47 31.78
N ARG A 136 1.89 58.46 32.67
CA ARG A 136 1.98 58.67 34.12
C ARG A 136 3.35 59.21 34.55
N VAL A 137 4.44 58.67 34.00
CA VAL A 137 5.80 59.13 34.31
C VAL A 137 6.01 60.57 33.85
N LEU A 138 5.50 60.93 32.67
CA LEU A 138 5.58 62.29 32.16
C LEU A 138 4.77 63.27 33.02
N ALA A 139 3.56 62.90 33.46
CA ALA A 139 2.75 63.71 34.35
C ALA A 139 3.45 63.96 35.69
N ASN A 140 3.99 62.91 36.33
CA ASN A 140 4.69 63.01 37.61
C ASN A 140 6.04 63.75 37.54
N LYS A 141 6.58 64.01 36.35
CA LYS A 141 7.80 64.79 36.14
C LYS A 141 7.51 66.27 35.86
N ALA A 142 6.25 66.62 35.57
CA ALA A 142 5.80 67.98 35.30
C ALA A 142 5.27 68.72 36.54
N ASP A 143 5.02 67.99 37.63
CA ASP A 143 4.78 68.49 38.99
C ASP A 143 6.10 68.63 39.77
#